data_AF-E9DWF0-F1
#
_entry.id   AF-E9DWF0-F1
#
_cell.length_a   1.000
_cell.length_b   1.000
_cell.length_c   1.000
_cell.angle_alpha   90.00
_cell.angle_beta   90.00
_cell.angle_gamma   90.00
#
_symmetry.space_group_name_H-M   'P 1'
#
loop_
_entity.id
_entity.type
_entity.pdbx_description
1 polymer ?
#
loop_
_entity_poly.entity_id
_entity_poly.type
_entity_poly.pdbx_seq_one_letter_code
_entity_poly.pdbx_strand_id
1 'polypeptide(L)'
;MDSQKSSMLIDATGIHFSTNTCAYDVSITVKDMYEQLESLSDEVCAKSISSKRSMEESSFEQVLFLKDQCGNGIKRALRTYPTLSVGDSDCIDTEVDSSTGKWTFLCTFPGSDSGTSRCRTSVNKEIVRFLFTDPFGEACPDLSTVVTTLAATAQDFLNEHSLKEELYKLPLSETQKGQVDATVKKYGQLWNVLKQALAKSMAGTLGQGSSALEQYISMYNEYRSFEGDICNDLHDGDLPLNMSLRAGVTTIDSITSLKAAPGKPKPFNITVQDPTQIACCKNGSKSSLSRPQGTCSYPASASVGDSDCVCGQTSGGDPIAFQYMECANFVSQCSSDDDCANAGYKMYKCLTGSCCGGGVCFDPYACSQKGVNLI
;
A
#
# COMPACT_ATOMS: atom_id res chain seq x y z
N MET A 1 -32.24 -3.13 -6.67
CA MET A 1 -33.42 -2.24 -6.49
C MET A 1 -34.03 -1.95 -7.84
N ASP A 2 -35.36 -1.92 -7.94
CA ASP A 2 -36.05 -1.44 -9.15
C ASP A 2 -36.09 0.11 -9.20
N SER A 3 -36.67 0.67 -10.27
CA SER A 3 -36.85 2.13 -10.44
C SER A 3 -37.75 2.79 -9.39
N GLN A 4 -38.44 1.99 -8.57
CA GLN A 4 -39.28 2.43 -7.45
C GLN A 4 -38.63 2.09 -6.09
N LYS A 5 -37.36 1.68 -6.07
CA LYS A 5 -36.57 1.27 -4.90
C LYS A 5 -37.12 0.05 -4.14
N SER A 6 -37.91 -0.80 -4.79
CA SER A 6 -38.27 -2.11 -4.25
C SER A 6 -37.05 -3.04 -4.26
N SER A 7 -36.95 -3.95 -3.29
CA SER A 7 -35.84 -4.91 -3.23
C SER A 7 -36.28 -6.28 -2.72
N MET A 8 -35.48 -7.30 -3.04
CA MET A 8 -35.64 -8.67 -2.57
C MET A 8 -34.39 -9.00 -1.73
N LEU A 9 -34.62 -9.56 -0.55
CA LEU A 9 -33.61 -10.06 0.38
C LEU A 9 -33.84 -11.57 0.55
N ILE A 10 -32.76 -12.34 0.57
CA ILE A 10 -32.76 -13.76 0.88
C ILE A 10 -31.84 -13.94 2.09
N ASP A 11 -32.35 -14.50 3.17
CA ASP A 11 -31.59 -14.78 4.38
C ASP A 11 -31.96 -16.15 4.98
N ALA A 12 -31.42 -16.48 6.15
CA ALA A 12 -31.63 -17.75 6.82
C ALA A 12 -33.09 -18.03 7.19
N THR A 13 -33.90 -16.97 7.32
CA THR A 13 -35.29 -17.03 7.76
C THR A 13 -36.27 -17.07 6.58
N GLY A 14 -35.83 -16.68 5.38
CA GLY A 14 -36.66 -16.76 4.19
C GLY A 14 -36.34 -15.74 3.11
N ILE A 15 -37.39 -15.42 2.36
CA ILE A 15 -37.35 -14.50 1.23
C ILE A 15 -38.25 -13.32 1.54
N HIS A 16 -37.66 -12.13 1.52
CA HIS A 16 -38.32 -10.90 1.95
C HIS A 16 -38.34 -9.88 0.82
N PHE A 17 -39.51 -9.31 0.59
CA PHE A 17 -39.70 -8.25 -0.37
C PHE A 17 -39.97 -6.94 0.35
N SER A 18 -39.17 -5.93 0.06
CA SER A 18 -39.27 -4.61 0.68
C SER A 18 -39.54 -3.50 -0.33
N THR A 19 -40.11 -2.42 0.17
CA THR A 19 -40.40 -1.20 -0.59
C THR A 19 -39.30 -0.15 -0.43
N ASN A 20 -39.50 1.01 -1.06
CA ASN A 20 -38.65 2.19 -0.90
C ASN A 20 -38.52 2.72 0.54
N THR A 21 -39.33 2.24 1.47
CA THR A 21 -39.26 2.57 2.90
C THR A 21 -38.44 1.57 3.73
N CYS A 22 -37.87 0.55 3.10
CA CYS A 22 -37.17 -0.56 3.75
C CYS A 22 -38.06 -1.42 4.68
N ALA A 23 -39.38 -1.20 4.71
CA ALA A 23 -40.33 -2.09 5.34
C ALA A 23 -40.58 -3.34 4.46
N TYR A 24 -40.68 -4.51 5.10
CA TYR A 24 -41.08 -5.73 4.41
C TYR A 24 -42.58 -5.71 4.14
N ASP A 25 -42.95 -5.81 2.86
CA ASP A 25 -44.35 -5.89 2.41
C ASP A 25 -44.82 -7.35 2.38
N VAL A 26 -43.96 -8.26 1.91
CA VAL A 26 -44.21 -9.70 1.89
C VAL A 26 -42.97 -10.43 2.37
N SER A 27 -43.15 -11.37 3.28
CA SER A 27 -42.09 -12.26 3.76
C SER A 27 -42.56 -13.70 3.65
N ILE A 28 -41.80 -14.51 2.92
CA ILE A 28 -41.99 -15.94 2.79
C ILE A 28 -40.99 -16.59 3.73
N THR A 29 -41.45 -17.04 4.89
CA THR A 29 -40.60 -17.68 5.88
C THR A 29 -40.37 -19.14 5.51
N VAL A 30 -39.11 -19.54 5.38
CA VAL A 30 -38.72 -20.93 5.10
C VAL A 30 -37.94 -21.41 6.32
N LYS A 31 -38.50 -22.37 7.05
CA LYS A 31 -37.85 -22.92 8.23
C LYS A 31 -36.58 -23.67 7.80
N ASP A 32 -35.48 -23.49 8.53
CA ASP A 32 -34.23 -24.23 8.29
C ASP A 32 -33.75 -24.09 6.82
N MET A 33 -33.92 -22.89 6.23
CA MET A 33 -33.77 -22.64 4.78
C MET A 33 -32.41 -23.07 4.24
N TYR A 34 -31.33 -22.77 4.96
CA TYR A 34 -29.98 -23.12 4.52
C TYR A 34 -29.73 -24.64 4.54
N GLU A 35 -30.22 -25.36 5.54
CA GLU A 35 -30.11 -26.83 5.61
C GLU A 35 -30.89 -27.49 4.46
N GLN A 36 -32.06 -26.94 4.12
CA GLN A 36 -32.83 -27.41 2.96
C GLN A 36 -32.12 -27.10 1.64
N LEU A 37 -31.54 -25.92 1.48
CA LEU A 37 -30.78 -25.55 0.28
C LEU A 37 -29.52 -26.41 0.11
N GLU A 38 -28.83 -26.76 1.19
CA GLU A 38 -27.70 -27.70 1.18
C GLU A 38 -28.17 -29.08 0.71
N SER A 39 -29.24 -29.62 1.30
CA SER A 39 -29.77 -30.93 0.93
C SER A 39 -30.31 -31.01 -0.50
N LEU A 40 -30.83 -29.90 -1.04
CA LEU A 40 -31.46 -29.86 -2.36
C LEU A 40 -30.49 -29.50 -3.50
N SER A 41 -29.33 -28.93 -3.17
CA SER A 41 -28.36 -28.50 -4.19
C SER A 41 -27.42 -29.61 -4.65
N ASP A 42 -27.37 -30.75 -3.95
CA ASP A 42 -26.42 -31.87 -4.18
C ASP A 42 -24.93 -31.43 -4.24
N GLU A 43 -24.59 -30.19 -3.90
CA GLU A 43 -23.23 -29.65 -3.90
C GLU A 43 -22.60 -29.81 -2.52
N VAL A 44 -21.60 -30.68 -2.41
CA VAL A 44 -20.68 -30.71 -1.27
C VAL A 44 -19.77 -29.49 -1.40
N CYS A 45 -19.87 -28.57 -0.43
CA CYS A 45 -19.08 -27.35 -0.29
C CYS A 45 -17.83 -27.32 -1.16
N ALA A 46 -17.90 -26.57 -2.26
CA ALA A 46 -16.78 -26.41 -3.17
C ALA A 46 -15.60 -25.83 -2.38
N LYS A 47 -14.56 -26.66 -2.14
CA LYS A 47 -13.28 -26.19 -1.60
C LYS A 47 -12.77 -25.08 -2.51
N SER A 48 -12.77 -23.87 -1.95
CA SER A 48 -12.15 -22.65 -2.46
C SER A 48 -11.11 -22.92 -3.56
N ILE A 49 -11.47 -22.69 -4.83
CA ILE A 49 -10.47 -22.57 -5.89
C ILE A 49 -9.79 -21.22 -5.66
N SER A 50 -8.71 -21.24 -4.89
CA SER A 50 -7.80 -20.12 -4.75
C SER A 50 -6.93 -20.01 -6.00
N SER A 51 -7.52 -19.73 -7.16
CA SER A 51 -6.73 -19.18 -8.25
C SER A 51 -6.52 -17.70 -7.94
N LYS A 52 -5.48 -17.42 -7.14
CA LYS A 52 -4.83 -16.11 -7.13
C LYS A 52 -4.38 -15.84 -8.58
N ARG A 53 -5.23 -15.21 -9.37
CA ARG A 53 -4.80 -14.41 -10.51
C ARG A 53 -4.74 -12.96 -10.03
N SER A 54 -3.68 -12.64 -9.30
CA SER A 54 -3.19 -11.26 -9.22
C SER A 54 -2.40 -11.00 -10.49
N MET A 55 -2.90 -10.15 -11.39
CA MET A 55 -2.16 -9.56 -12.51
C MET A 55 -2.78 -8.18 -12.78
N GLU A 56 -2.07 -7.13 -13.16
CA GLU A 56 -0.69 -6.96 -13.61
C GLU A 56 0.00 -5.91 -12.73
N GLU A 57 0.73 -6.34 -11.69
CA GLU A 57 1.76 -5.48 -11.13
C GLU A 57 2.88 -5.41 -12.16
N SER A 58 3.14 -4.22 -12.68
CA SER A 58 4.28 -4.03 -13.57
C SER A 58 5.51 -3.85 -12.71
N SER A 59 6.40 -4.84 -12.75
CA SER A 59 7.68 -4.79 -12.05
C SER A 59 8.73 -4.08 -12.90
N PHE A 60 9.58 -3.27 -12.28
CA PHE A 60 10.71 -2.62 -12.94
C PHE A 60 11.93 -2.56 -12.01
N GLU A 61 13.13 -2.54 -12.60
CA GLU A 61 14.39 -2.46 -11.85
C GLU A 61 14.90 -1.02 -11.74
N GLN A 62 14.89 -0.43 -10.55
CA GLN A 62 15.47 0.89 -10.33
C GLN A 62 16.91 0.79 -9.82
N VAL A 63 17.83 1.49 -10.49
CA VAL A 63 19.24 1.58 -10.07
C VAL A 63 19.51 2.89 -9.34
N LEU A 64 20.13 2.85 -8.17
CA LEU A 64 20.63 4.00 -7.42
C LEU A 64 22.15 3.85 -7.22
N PHE A 65 22.88 4.95 -7.32
CA PHE A 65 24.28 5.05 -6.90
C PHE A 65 24.33 5.86 -5.61
N LEU A 66 24.41 5.14 -4.48
CA LEU A 66 24.38 5.69 -3.14
C LEU A 66 25.81 5.91 -2.64
N LYS A 67 26.14 7.16 -2.30
CA LYS A 67 27.42 7.53 -1.70
C LYS A 67 27.22 8.16 -0.32
N ASP A 68 28.17 7.93 0.58
CA ASP A 68 28.21 8.64 1.86
C ASP A 68 28.66 10.10 1.69
N GLN A 69 28.59 10.87 2.77
CA GLN A 69 29.08 12.26 2.85
C GLN A 69 30.57 12.46 2.50
N CYS A 70 31.34 11.37 2.40
CA CYS A 70 32.77 11.37 2.06
C CYS A 70 33.02 10.84 0.64
N GLY A 71 31.98 10.49 -0.11
CA GLY A 71 32.05 9.97 -1.46
C GLY A 71 32.31 8.46 -1.57
N ASN A 72 32.32 7.72 -0.46
CA ASN A 72 32.45 6.27 -0.48
C ASN A 72 31.12 5.61 -0.83
N GLY A 73 31.18 4.44 -1.49
CA GLY A 73 29.98 3.65 -1.78
C GLY A 73 29.31 3.13 -0.51
N ILE A 74 27.99 3.28 -0.44
CA ILE A 74 27.19 2.78 0.68
C ILE A 74 27.09 1.26 0.64
N LYS A 75 27.37 0.63 1.78
CA LYS A 75 27.38 -0.84 1.96
C LYS A 75 26.16 -1.32 2.75
N ARG A 76 25.90 -2.62 2.71
CA ARG A 76 24.84 -3.27 3.53
C ARG A 76 25.03 -3.12 5.05
N ALA A 77 26.21 -2.72 5.51
CA ALA A 77 26.56 -2.58 6.94
C ALA A 77 26.03 -1.29 7.62
N LEU A 78 25.13 -0.55 6.97
CA LEU A 78 24.43 0.58 7.59
C LEU A 78 23.49 0.10 8.70
N ARG A 79 23.43 0.84 9.81
CA ARG A 79 22.48 0.58 10.90
C ARG A 79 21.01 0.73 10.43
N THR A 80 20.78 1.64 9.48
CA THR A 80 19.52 1.79 8.75
C THR A 80 19.77 1.46 7.28
N TYR A 81 19.31 0.29 6.86
CA TYR A 81 19.46 -0.20 5.49
C TYR A 81 18.77 0.74 4.48
N PRO A 82 19.32 0.95 3.27
CA PRO A 82 18.64 1.71 2.23
C PRO A 82 17.31 1.05 1.84
N THR A 83 16.21 1.78 2.01
CA THR A 83 14.86 1.38 1.64
C THR A 83 14.33 2.35 0.58
N LEU A 84 14.02 1.81 -0.60
CA LEU A 84 13.37 2.53 -1.69
C LEU A 84 11.89 2.13 -1.71
N SER A 85 10.99 3.08 -1.85
CA SER A 85 9.54 2.85 -1.88
C SER A 85 8.89 3.62 -3.02
N VAL A 86 7.81 3.10 -3.60
CA VAL A 86 6.96 3.76 -4.60
C VAL A 86 5.57 3.90 -4.02
N GLY A 87 5.13 5.13 -3.76
CA GLY A 87 3.95 5.38 -2.94
C GLY A 87 4.11 4.72 -1.57
N ASP A 88 3.15 3.84 -1.23
CA ASP A 88 3.16 3.10 0.04
C ASP A 88 3.83 1.72 -0.05
N SER A 89 4.35 1.32 -1.22
CA SER A 89 4.93 -0.02 -1.44
C SER A 89 6.45 0.02 -1.44
N ASP A 90 7.08 -0.83 -0.63
CA ASP A 90 8.54 -0.98 -0.58
C ASP A 90 9.07 -1.81 -1.76
N CYS A 91 10.21 -1.40 -2.31
CA CYS A 91 10.95 -2.16 -3.30
C CYS A 91 11.93 -3.14 -2.65
N ILE A 92 12.28 -4.21 -3.36
CA ILE A 92 13.19 -5.26 -2.89
C ILE A 92 14.57 -5.02 -3.49
N ASP A 93 15.64 -4.95 -2.69
CA ASP A 93 16.99 -4.90 -3.24
C ASP A 93 17.41 -6.26 -3.83
N THR A 94 17.94 -6.25 -5.05
CA THR A 94 18.34 -7.47 -5.78
C THR A 94 19.85 -7.58 -5.97
N GLU A 95 20.54 -6.44 -6.13
CA GLU A 95 21.98 -6.39 -6.35
C GLU A 95 22.59 -5.20 -5.59
N VAL A 96 23.72 -5.42 -4.92
CA VAL A 96 24.48 -4.39 -4.21
C VAL A 96 25.97 -4.50 -4.53
N ASP A 97 26.51 -3.53 -5.23
CA ASP A 97 27.96 -3.36 -5.43
C ASP A 97 28.49 -2.31 -4.45
N SER A 98 29.10 -2.81 -3.38
CA SER A 98 29.69 -1.99 -2.31
C SER A 98 30.91 -1.16 -2.74
N SER A 99 31.53 -1.46 -3.89
CA SER A 99 32.70 -0.73 -4.38
C SER A 99 32.31 0.56 -5.09
N THR A 100 31.22 0.50 -5.87
CA THR A 100 30.67 1.64 -6.61
C THR A 100 29.54 2.35 -5.86
N GLY A 101 28.97 1.70 -4.85
CA GLY A 101 27.74 2.14 -4.19
C GLY A 101 26.51 1.94 -5.07
N LYS A 102 26.54 1.01 -6.04
CA LYS A 102 25.40 0.70 -6.90
C LYS A 102 24.42 -0.22 -6.16
N TRP A 103 23.17 0.17 -6.14
CA TRP A 103 22.04 -0.57 -5.60
C TRP A 103 20.99 -0.76 -6.69
N THR A 104 20.56 -2.01 -6.89
CA THR A 104 19.46 -2.34 -7.80
C THR A 104 18.26 -2.78 -6.97
N PHE A 105 17.11 -2.18 -7.22
CA PHE A 105 15.85 -2.47 -6.55
C PHE A 105 14.82 -2.96 -7.55
N LEU A 106 14.10 -4.03 -7.22
CA LEU A 106 12.91 -4.46 -7.92
C LEU A 106 11.69 -3.78 -7.28
N CYS A 107 11.05 -2.90 -8.03
CA CYS A 107 9.86 -2.15 -7.62
C CYS A 107 8.64 -2.62 -8.39
N THR A 108 7.47 -2.50 -7.78
CA THR A 108 6.16 -2.73 -8.41
C THR A 108 5.38 -1.42 -8.51
N PHE A 109 4.66 -1.21 -9.60
CA PHE A 109 3.77 -0.05 -9.76
C PHE A 109 2.33 -0.51 -10.08
N PRO A 110 1.30 0.04 -9.41
CA PRO A 110 1.37 0.96 -8.26
C PRO A 110 1.80 0.27 -6.94
N GLY A 111 1.95 -1.06 -6.96
CA GLY A 111 2.42 -1.88 -5.84
C GLY A 111 1.30 -2.46 -4.97
N SER A 112 1.62 -3.50 -4.20
CA SER A 112 0.66 -4.31 -3.45
C SER A 112 -0.07 -3.53 -2.35
N ASP A 113 0.60 -2.52 -1.78
CA ASP A 113 0.07 -1.72 -0.68
C ASP A 113 -0.67 -0.45 -1.14
N SER A 114 -0.71 -0.19 -2.45
CA SER A 114 -1.41 0.97 -3.01
C SER A 114 -2.93 0.91 -2.77
N GLY A 115 -3.55 2.10 -2.72
CA GLY A 115 -5.02 2.24 -2.65
C GLY A 115 -5.72 1.43 -3.75
N THR A 116 -5.20 1.49 -4.98
CA THR A 116 -5.72 0.70 -6.11
C THR A 116 -5.65 -0.81 -5.86
N SER A 117 -4.53 -1.34 -5.36
CA SER A 117 -4.39 -2.78 -5.08
C SER A 117 -5.27 -3.24 -3.92
N ARG A 118 -5.41 -2.42 -2.87
CA ARG A 118 -6.33 -2.67 -1.76
C ARG A 118 -7.79 -2.67 -2.24
N CYS A 119 -8.17 -1.69 -3.06
CA CYS A 119 -9.49 -1.62 -3.69
C CYS A 119 -9.78 -2.89 -4.50
N ARG A 120 -8.84 -3.32 -5.36
CA ARG A 120 -9.04 -4.53 -6.17
C ARG A 120 -9.24 -5.76 -5.30
N THR A 121 -8.44 -5.89 -4.25
CA THR A 121 -8.58 -6.97 -3.25
C THR A 121 -9.96 -6.93 -2.59
N SER A 122 -10.46 -5.75 -2.24
CA SER A 122 -11.81 -5.58 -1.69
C SER A 122 -12.90 -5.91 -2.72
N VAL A 123 -12.80 -5.46 -3.97
CA VAL A 123 -13.77 -5.79 -5.03
C VAL A 123 -13.80 -7.31 -5.26
N ASN A 124 -12.64 -7.97 -5.34
CA ASN A 124 -12.58 -9.42 -5.47
C ASN A 124 -13.26 -10.11 -4.29
N LYS A 125 -12.93 -9.70 -3.05
CA LYS A 125 -13.41 -10.34 -1.84
C LYS A 125 -14.89 -10.07 -1.56
N GLU A 126 -15.32 -8.82 -1.65
CA GLU A 126 -16.64 -8.35 -1.21
C GLU A 126 -17.69 -8.38 -2.32
N ILE A 127 -17.29 -8.40 -3.60
CA ILE A 127 -18.23 -8.45 -4.73
C ILE A 127 -18.12 -9.79 -5.44
N VAL A 128 -16.96 -10.12 -6.01
CA VAL A 128 -16.83 -11.32 -6.85
C VAL A 128 -17.00 -12.60 -6.02
N ARG A 129 -16.22 -12.74 -4.94
CA ARG A 129 -16.32 -13.91 -4.06
C ARG A 129 -17.64 -13.97 -3.32
N PHE A 130 -18.15 -12.84 -2.84
CA PHE A 130 -19.47 -12.80 -2.22
C PHE A 130 -20.56 -13.34 -3.16
N LEU A 131 -20.56 -12.91 -4.43
CA LEU A 131 -21.59 -13.32 -5.38
C LEU A 131 -21.48 -14.79 -5.81
N PHE A 132 -20.26 -15.34 -5.93
CA PHE A 132 -20.04 -16.62 -6.61
C PHE A 132 -19.40 -17.71 -5.75
N THR A 133 -18.93 -17.40 -4.55
CA THR A 133 -18.15 -18.35 -3.74
C THR A 133 -18.60 -18.39 -2.28
N ASP A 134 -18.99 -17.25 -1.71
CA ASP A 134 -19.31 -17.13 -0.28
C ASP A 134 -20.26 -15.94 0.03
N PRO A 135 -21.56 -16.06 -0.28
CA PRO A 135 -22.55 -15.02 -0.02
C PRO A 135 -23.00 -14.99 1.45
N PHE A 136 -22.69 -16.02 2.22
CA PHE A 136 -23.28 -16.25 3.54
C PHE A 136 -22.24 -16.42 4.66
N GLY A 137 -20.99 -15.98 4.46
CA GLY A 137 -19.97 -15.95 5.51
C GLY A 137 -19.49 -17.34 5.92
N GLU A 138 -18.88 -18.05 4.97
CA GLU A 138 -18.42 -19.44 5.02
C GLU A 138 -19.52 -20.51 4.99
N ALA A 139 -20.78 -20.13 4.76
CA ALA A 139 -21.92 -21.05 4.64
C ALA A 139 -22.20 -21.42 3.16
N CYS A 140 -22.27 -22.72 2.90
CA CYS A 140 -22.73 -23.29 1.64
C CYS A 140 -24.26 -23.26 1.57
N PRO A 141 -24.88 -23.08 0.39
CA PRO A 141 -24.27 -22.96 -0.94
C PRO A 141 -24.13 -21.50 -1.45
N ASP A 142 -23.35 -21.30 -2.52
CA ASP A 142 -23.17 -19.98 -3.15
C ASP A 142 -24.48 -19.42 -3.75
N LEU A 143 -24.54 -18.12 -4.06
CA LEU A 143 -25.78 -17.44 -4.43
C LEU A 143 -26.33 -17.94 -5.77
N SER A 144 -25.44 -18.29 -6.71
CA SER A 144 -25.86 -18.87 -7.99
C SER A 144 -26.52 -20.23 -7.78
N THR A 145 -26.00 -21.03 -6.86
CA THR A 145 -26.59 -22.31 -6.44
C THR A 145 -27.92 -22.10 -5.71
N VAL A 146 -27.99 -21.18 -4.74
CA VAL A 146 -29.25 -20.85 -4.05
C VAL A 146 -30.34 -20.44 -5.03
N VAL A 147 -30.03 -19.53 -5.96
CA VAL A 147 -31.00 -19.08 -6.98
C VAL A 147 -31.38 -20.21 -7.93
N THR A 148 -30.43 -21.07 -8.31
CA THR A 148 -30.71 -22.25 -9.15
C THR A 148 -31.64 -23.24 -8.45
N THR A 149 -31.35 -23.57 -7.18
CA THR A 149 -32.16 -24.47 -6.37
C THR A 149 -33.57 -23.91 -6.18
N LEU A 150 -33.70 -22.65 -5.75
CA LEU A 150 -35.00 -22.00 -5.60
C LEU A 150 -35.77 -21.92 -6.93
N ALA A 151 -35.10 -21.66 -8.06
CA ALA A 151 -35.76 -21.67 -9.37
C ALA A 151 -36.31 -23.06 -9.76
N ALA A 152 -35.67 -24.13 -9.30
CA ALA A 152 -36.10 -25.50 -9.52
C ALA A 152 -37.18 -25.97 -8.54
N THR A 153 -37.06 -25.63 -7.25
CA THR A 153 -37.85 -26.25 -6.17
C THR A 153 -38.94 -25.35 -5.59
N ALA A 154 -38.77 -24.03 -5.62
CA ALA A 154 -39.68 -23.07 -4.98
C ALA A 154 -40.74 -22.51 -5.94
N GLN A 155 -41.02 -23.21 -7.04
CA GLN A 155 -42.00 -22.73 -8.04
C GLN A 155 -43.40 -22.61 -7.46
N ASP A 156 -43.73 -23.45 -6.49
CA ASP A 156 -45.01 -23.49 -5.78
C ASP A 156 -45.27 -22.26 -4.89
N PHE A 157 -44.25 -21.47 -4.51
CA PHE A 157 -44.44 -20.26 -3.70
C PHE A 157 -43.76 -18.99 -4.22
N LEU A 158 -42.81 -19.08 -5.17
CA LEU A 158 -42.16 -17.92 -5.80
C LEU A 158 -42.76 -17.51 -7.15
N ASN A 159 -43.70 -18.28 -7.69
CA ASN A 159 -44.40 -17.87 -8.90
C ASN A 159 -45.50 -16.83 -8.59
N GLU A 160 -45.82 -15.96 -9.55
CA GLU A 160 -46.83 -14.90 -9.38
C GLU A 160 -48.22 -15.44 -9.01
N HIS A 161 -48.60 -16.59 -9.57
CA HIS A 161 -49.92 -17.17 -9.35
C HIS A 161 -50.09 -17.63 -7.89
N SER A 162 -49.13 -18.38 -7.35
CA SER A 162 -49.13 -18.89 -5.98
C SER A 162 -49.10 -17.77 -4.94
N LEU A 163 -48.23 -16.77 -5.13
CA LEU A 163 -48.17 -15.60 -4.26
C LEU A 163 -49.52 -14.86 -4.23
N LYS A 164 -50.15 -14.71 -5.39
CA LYS A 164 -51.47 -14.09 -5.51
C LYS A 164 -52.55 -14.93 -4.81
N GLU A 165 -52.56 -16.24 -5.03
CA GLU A 165 -53.54 -17.14 -4.39
C GLU A 165 -53.45 -17.09 -2.86
N GLU A 166 -52.24 -17.11 -2.30
CA GLU A 166 -52.06 -17.02 -0.84
C GLU A 166 -52.47 -15.64 -0.29
N LEU A 167 -52.07 -14.55 -0.93
CA LEU A 167 -52.44 -13.20 -0.49
C LEU A 167 -53.96 -12.98 -0.57
N TYR A 168 -54.65 -13.64 -1.50
CA TYR A 168 -56.10 -13.53 -1.65
C TYR A 168 -56.90 -14.27 -0.57
N LYS A 169 -56.25 -15.10 0.26
CA LYS A 169 -56.88 -15.69 1.47
C LYS A 169 -57.07 -14.67 2.58
N LEU A 170 -56.43 -13.51 2.49
CA LEU A 170 -56.63 -12.40 3.42
C LEU A 170 -57.97 -11.68 3.13
N PRO A 171 -58.63 -11.08 4.14
CA PRO A 171 -59.87 -10.35 3.94
C PRO A 171 -59.62 -8.98 3.27
N LEU A 172 -59.39 -9.01 1.94
CA LEU A 172 -59.03 -7.86 1.13
C LEU A 172 -60.24 -7.25 0.40
N SER A 173 -60.32 -5.93 0.37
CA SER A 173 -61.20 -5.17 -0.54
C SER A 173 -60.74 -5.26 -2.00
N GLU A 174 -61.62 -4.93 -2.95
CA GLU A 174 -61.28 -4.92 -4.39
C GLU A 174 -60.12 -3.97 -4.73
N THR A 175 -60.04 -2.82 -4.05
CA THR A 175 -58.90 -1.90 -4.19
C THR A 175 -57.59 -2.52 -3.70
N GLN A 176 -57.64 -3.26 -2.59
CA GLN A 176 -56.47 -3.97 -2.05
C GLN A 176 -56.06 -5.16 -2.93
N LYS A 177 -57.00 -5.86 -3.56
CA LYS A 177 -56.69 -6.90 -4.56
C LYS A 177 -55.92 -6.33 -5.76
N GLY A 178 -56.30 -5.15 -6.24
CA GLY A 178 -55.55 -4.45 -7.29
C GLY A 178 -54.13 -4.06 -6.88
N GLN A 179 -53.91 -3.71 -5.61
CA GLN A 179 -52.57 -3.45 -5.06
C GLN A 179 -51.75 -4.74 -4.95
N VAL A 180 -52.35 -5.83 -4.49
CA VAL A 180 -51.71 -7.15 -4.46
C VAL A 180 -51.26 -7.58 -5.86
N ASP A 181 -52.11 -7.43 -6.88
CA ASP A 181 -51.76 -7.77 -8.26
C ASP A 181 -50.54 -6.99 -8.76
N ALA A 182 -50.48 -5.69 -8.47
CA ALA A 182 -49.34 -4.86 -8.84
C ALA A 182 -48.06 -5.25 -8.09
N THR A 183 -48.17 -5.56 -6.80
CA THR A 183 -47.05 -5.95 -5.94
C THR A 183 -46.48 -7.31 -6.33
N VAL A 184 -47.34 -8.31 -6.52
CA VAL A 184 -46.94 -9.67 -6.94
C VAL A 184 -46.22 -9.64 -8.28
N LYS A 185 -46.74 -8.88 -9.25
CA LYS A 185 -46.07 -8.71 -10.55
C LYS A 185 -44.66 -8.12 -10.44
N LYS A 186 -44.46 -7.14 -9.55
CA LYS A 186 -43.12 -6.57 -9.31
C LYS A 186 -42.17 -7.58 -8.68
N TYR A 187 -42.65 -8.38 -7.74
CA TYR A 187 -41.84 -9.42 -7.12
C TYR A 187 -41.48 -10.52 -8.11
N GLY A 188 -42.41 -10.90 -8.98
CA GLY A 188 -42.14 -11.77 -10.12
C GLY A 188 -41.06 -11.19 -11.04
N GLN A 189 -41.06 -9.87 -11.31
CA GLN A 189 -40.01 -9.21 -12.08
C GLN A 189 -38.64 -9.26 -11.37
N LEU A 190 -38.58 -8.91 -10.09
CA LEU A 190 -37.33 -8.95 -9.31
C LEU A 190 -36.76 -10.38 -9.26
N TRP A 191 -37.62 -11.37 -9.01
CA TRP A 191 -37.25 -12.78 -9.02
C TRP A 191 -36.74 -13.23 -10.39
N ASN A 192 -37.40 -12.82 -11.47
CA ASN A 192 -36.97 -13.16 -12.82
C ASN A 192 -35.62 -12.52 -13.19
N VAL A 193 -35.36 -11.27 -12.78
CA VAL A 193 -34.06 -10.62 -12.99
C VAL A 193 -32.97 -11.35 -12.21
N LEU A 194 -33.22 -11.68 -10.94
CA LEU A 194 -32.28 -12.42 -10.10
C LEU A 194 -31.93 -13.79 -10.73
N LYS A 195 -32.96 -14.52 -11.15
CA LYS A 195 -32.82 -15.81 -11.85
C LYS A 195 -32.03 -15.69 -13.14
N GLN A 196 -32.31 -14.70 -13.99
CA GLN A 196 -31.58 -14.52 -15.25
C GLN A 196 -30.11 -14.18 -15.04
N ALA A 197 -29.79 -13.41 -14.00
CA ALA A 197 -28.41 -13.02 -13.71
C ALA A 197 -27.59 -14.14 -13.06
N LEU A 198 -28.19 -14.86 -12.11
CA LEU A 198 -27.46 -15.73 -11.17
C LEU A 198 -27.76 -17.22 -11.32
N ALA A 199 -28.86 -17.64 -11.94
CA ALA A 199 -29.11 -19.08 -12.11
C ALA A 199 -28.06 -19.69 -13.05
N LYS A 200 -27.56 -20.88 -12.69
CA LYS A 200 -26.59 -21.64 -13.48
C LYS A 200 -27.26 -22.14 -14.77
N SER A 201 -26.57 -22.04 -15.90
CA SER A 201 -27.06 -22.58 -17.17
C SER A 201 -27.05 -24.12 -17.14
N MET A 202 -28.21 -24.74 -17.36
CA MET A 202 -28.37 -26.20 -17.49
C MET A 202 -28.08 -26.71 -18.92
N ALA A 203 -27.80 -25.83 -19.88
CA ALA A 203 -27.62 -26.18 -21.29
C ALA A 203 -26.16 -26.58 -21.58
N GLY A 204 -25.96 -27.83 -22.04
CA GLY A 204 -24.68 -28.53 -22.16
C GLY A 204 -23.69 -28.00 -23.21
N THR A 205 -23.11 -26.82 -22.98
CA THR A 205 -21.88 -26.35 -23.65
C THR A 205 -20.94 -25.70 -22.65
N LEU A 206 -19.62 -25.77 -22.94
CA LEU A 206 -18.47 -25.34 -22.11
C LEU A 206 -18.78 -24.14 -21.19
N GLY A 207 -18.67 -24.36 -19.87
CA GLY A 207 -19.14 -23.44 -18.81
C GLY A 207 -20.11 -24.08 -17.80
N GLN A 208 -20.11 -25.42 -17.71
CA GLN A 208 -20.99 -26.23 -16.88
C GLN A 208 -20.95 -25.73 -15.41
N GLY A 209 -22.06 -25.15 -14.94
CA GLY A 209 -22.20 -24.67 -13.56
C GLY A 209 -21.95 -23.18 -13.32
N SER A 210 -21.76 -22.35 -14.35
CA SER A 210 -21.60 -20.89 -14.18
C SER A 210 -22.89 -20.10 -14.46
N SER A 211 -23.07 -18.98 -13.77
CA SER A 211 -24.18 -18.03 -14.00
C SER A 211 -23.90 -17.08 -15.18
N ALA A 212 -24.94 -16.43 -15.72
CA ALA A 212 -24.77 -15.46 -16.81
C ALA A 212 -23.88 -14.27 -16.40
N LEU A 213 -24.00 -13.81 -15.15
CA LEU A 213 -23.17 -12.72 -14.63
C LEU A 213 -21.70 -13.16 -14.46
N GLU A 214 -21.46 -14.38 -14.00
CA GLU A 214 -20.13 -14.95 -13.88
C GLU A 214 -19.45 -15.10 -15.24
N GLN A 215 -20.19 -15.57 -16.25
CA GLN A 215 -19.71 -15.64 -17.65
C GLN A 215 -19.39 -14.24 -18.19
N TYR A 216 -20.21 -13.25 -17.90
CA TYR A 216 -19.95 -11.87 -18.30
C TYR A 216 -18.69 -11.31 -17.66
N ILE A 217 -18.50 -11.49 -16.35
CA ILE A 217 -17.29 -11.05 -15.64
C ILE A 217 -16.05 -11.79 -16.14
N SER A 218 -16.16 -13.11 -16.38
CA SER A 218 -15.06 -13.90 -16.96
C SER A 218 -14.68 -13.38 -18.35
N MET A 219 -15.66 -13.18 -19.24
CA MET A 219 -15.44 -12.64 -20.58
C MET A 219 -14.87 -11.21 -20.54
N TYR A 220 -15.37 -10.37 -19.64
CA TYR A 220 -14.83 -9.02 -19.43
C TYR A 220 -13.35 -9.09 -19.02
N ASN A 221 -13.03 -10.00 -18.09
CA ASN A 221 -11.68 -10.23 -17.58
C ASN A 221 -10.72 -10.85 -18.61
N GLU A 222 -11.21 -11.41 -19.72
CA GLU A 222 -10.36 -11.84 -20.84
C GLU A 222 -9.77 -10.66 -21.63
N TYR A 223 -10.47 -9.53 -21.65
CA TYR A 223 -10.10 -8.36 -22.45
C TYR A 223 -9.69 -7.14 -21.63
N ARG A 224 -10.20 -7.02 -20.40
CA ARG A 224 -9.98 -5.90 -19.46
C ARG A 224 -9.87 -6.45 -18.05
N SER A 225 -9.77 -5.60 -17.05
CA SER A 225 -9.83 -6.02 -15.64
C SER A 225 -11.05 -5.37 -15.01
N PHE A 226 -12.07 -6.16 -14.66
CA PHE A 226 -13.29 -5.65 -14.02
C PHE A 226 -12.96 -4.92 -12.70
N GLU A 227 -12.16 -5.56 -11.84
CA GLU A 227 -11.64 -4.95 -10.61
C GLU A 227 -10.75 -3.75 -10.92
N GLY A 228 -9.93 -3.87 -11.96
CA GLY A 228 -9.02 -2.83 -12.40
C GLY A 228 -9.77 -1.56 -12.82
N ASP A 229 -10.79 -1.67 -13.65
CA ASP A 229 -11.53 -0.53 -14.16
C ASP A 229 -12.32 0.18 -13.04
N ILE A 230 -12.98 -0.58 -12.14
CA ILE A 230 -13.64 -0.01 -10.96
C ILE A 230 -12.63 0.78 -10.10
N CYS A 231 -11.49 0.17 -9.79
CA CYS A 231 -10.53 0.78 -8.88
C CYS A 231 -9.68 1.87 -9.53
N ASN A 232 -9.42 1.79 -10.83
CA ASN A 232 -8.73 2.84 -11.56
C ASN A 232 -9.59 4.11 -11.59
N ASP A 233 -10.90 4.00 -11.84
CA ASP A 233 -11.81 5.15 -11.83
C ASP A 233 -11.90 5.78 -10.42
N LEU A 234 -11.88 4.97 -9.36
CA LEU A 234 -11.92 5.46 -7.97
C LEU A 234 -10.60 6.09 -7.52
N HIS A 235 -9.46 5.61 -8.03
CA HIS A 235 -8.12 6.00 -7.60
C HIS A 235 -7.34 6.80 -8.68
N ASP A 236 -8.01 7.33 -9.70
CA ASP A 236 -7.36 8.12 -10.77
C ASP A 236 -6.62 9.36 -10.21
N GLY A 237 -7.11 9.89 -9.08
CA GLY A 237 -6.50 11.01 -8.35
C GLY A 237 -5.24 10.67 -7.53
N ASP A 238 -4.92 9.39 -7.33
CA ASP A 238 -3.76 8.97 -6.52
C ASP A 238 -2.44 9.07 -7.30
N LEU A 239 -2.50 9.26 -8.62
CA LEU A 239 -1.33 9.42 -9.47
C LEU A 239 -0.92 10.90 -9.62
N PRO A 240 0.39 11.20 -9.73
CA PRO A 240 1.53 10.29 -9.76
C PRO A 240 2.00 9.82 -8.36
N LEU A 241 2.56 8.61 -8.29
CA LEU A 241 3.19 8.09 -7.07
C LEU A 241 4.63 8.58 -6.93
N ASN A 242 5.03 8.99 -5.74
CA ASN A 242 6.41 9.39 -5.47
C ASN A 242 7.30 8.18 -5.18
N MET A 243 8.51 8.21 -5.69
CA MET A 243 9.57 7.26 -5.35
C MET A 243 10.45 7.88 -4.25
N SER A 244 10.39 7.34 -3.04
CA SER A 244 11.08 7.87 -1.86
C SER A 244 12.22 6.96 -1.40
N LEU A 245 13.24 7.54 -0.78
CA LEU A 245 14.39 6.79 -0.24
C LEU A 245 14.62 7.15 1.23
N ARG A 246 14.88 6.13 2.04
CA ARG A 246 15.40 6.26 3.40
C ARG A 246 16.72 5.50 3.50
N ALA A 247 17.79 6.13 3.95
CA ALA A 247 19.09 5.49 4.12
C ALA A 247 19.91 6.24 5.17
N GLY A 248 20.44 5.52 6.18
CA GLY A 248 21.15 6.15 7.29
C GLY A 248 20.25 7.14 8.05
N VAL A 249 20.65 8.41 8.11
CA VAL A 249 19.81 9.51 8.64
C VAL A 249 19.15 10.35 7.55
N THR A 250 19.37 10.01 6.27
CA THR A 250 18.80 10.73 5.13
C THR A 250 17.41 10.18 4.79
N THR A 251 16.46 11.10 4.61
CA THR A 251 15.11 10.83 4.08
C THR A 251 14.87 11.73 2.88
N ILE A 252 14.49 11.13 1.74
CA ILE A 252 14.14 11.83 0.50
C ILE A 252 12.72 11.43 0.14
N ASP A 253 11.78 12.36 0.28
CA ASP A 253 10.35 12.09 0.08
C ASP A 253 9.99 11.87 -1.40
N SER A 254 10.80 12.41 -2.33
CA SER A 254 10.57 12.22 -3.77
C SER A 254 11.86 12.38 -4.57
N ILE A 255 12.47 11.24 -4.95
CA ILE A 255 13.51 11.18 -5.98
C ILE A 255 12.92 11.49 -7.36
N THR A 256 11.74 10.93 -7.63
CA THR A 256 10.97 11.16 -8.84
C THR A 256 9.50 10.81 -8.63
N SER A 257 8.63 11.22 -9.56
CA SER A 257 7.20 10.89 -9.54
C SER A 257 6.84 10.05 -10.76
N LEU A 258 6.12 8.96 -10.54
CA LEU A 258 5.78 7.95 -11.54
C LEU A 258 4.28 7.97 -11.83
N LYS A 259 3.92 8.11 -13.11
CA LYS A 259 2.52 7.94 -13.58
C LYS A 259 2.24 6.52 -14.06
N ALA A 260 3.29 5.75 -14.33
CA ALA A 260 3.25 4.37 -14.78
C ALA A 260 4.59 3.71 -14.45
N ALA A 261 4.66 2.37 -14.50
CA ALA A 261 5.95 1.68 -14.44
C ALA A 261 6.87 2.16 -15.60
N PRO A 262 8.09 2.59 -15.31
CA PRO A 262 9.02 3.02 -16.34
C PRO A 262 9.52 1.82 -17.15
N GLY A 263 9.35 1.87 -18.47
CA GLY A 263 9.88 0.83 -19.37
C GLY A 263 11.42 0.77 -19.43
N LYS A 264 12.10 1.89 -19.14
CA LYS A 264 13.55 1.98 -18.97
C LYS A 264 13.89 2.85 -17.75
N PRO A 265 14.20 2.25 -16.60
CA PRO A 265 14.48 2.98 -15.38
C PRO A 265 15.73 3.85 -15.50
N LYS A 266 15.67 5.08 -14.99
CA LYS A 266 16.78 6.04 -15.04
C LYS A 266 17.61 5.92 -13.77
N PRO A 267 18.94 5.70 -13.83
CA PRO A 267 19.75 5.69 -12.62
C PRO A 267 19.81 7.05 -11.93
N PHE A 268 19.88 7.05 -10.59
CA PHE A 268 20.04 8.27 -9.78
C PHE A 268 21.31 8.20 -8.94
N ASN A 269 22.07 9.30 -8.91
CA ASN A 269 23.19 9.48 -7.98
C ASN A 269 22.67 10.22 -6.75
N ILE A 270 22.80 9.61 -5.57
CA ILE A 270 22.26 10.16 -4.33
C ILE A 270 23.35 10.10 -3.26
N THR A 271 23.61 11.24 -2.64
CA THR A 271 24.40 11.28 -1.42
C THR A 271 23.48 11.06 -0.22
N VAL A 272 23.85 10.16 0.66
CA VAL A 272 23.16 9.86 1.91
C VAL A 272 24.15 9.99 3.06
N GLN A 273 23.64 10.28 4.24
CA GLN A 273 24.46 10.49 5.41
C GLN A 273 24.51 9.21 6.23
N ASP A 274 25.69 8.59 6.24
CA ASP A 274 25.99 7.40 7.03
C ASP A 274 26.44 7.81 8.44
N PRO A 275 25.64 7.53 9.50
CA PRO A 275 25.95 7.91 10.88
C PRO A 275 27.17 7.17 11.46
N THR A 276 27.69 6.15 10.77
CA THR A 276 28.87 5.38 11.17
C THR A 276 30.15 5.88 10.50
N GLN A 277 30.04 6.77 9.53
CA GLN A 277 31.18 7.38 8.83
C GLN A 277 31.48 8.76 9.38
N ILE A 278 32.72 9.20 9.17
CA ILE A 278 33.15 10.55 9.56
C ILE A 278 32.36 11.60 8.77
N ALA A 279 32.19 12.79 9.34
CA ALA A 279 31.38 13.83 8.73
C ALA A 279 32.19 14.72 7.75
N CYS A 280 32.55 14.23 6.57
CA CYS A 280 33.32 15.03 5.61
C CYS A 280 32.59 16.33 5.20
N CYS A 281 33.35 17.40 4.97
CA CYS A 281 32.85 18.69 4.54
C CYS A 281 33.77 19.33 3.48
N LYS A 282 33.29 20.30 2.69
CA LYS A 282 33.99 20.72 1.47
C LYS A 282 35.30 21.47 1.74
N ASN A 283 35.28 22.41 2.67
CA ASN A 283 36.38 23.36 2.89
C ASN A 283 36.68 23.51 4.39
N GLY A 284 37.71 22.82 4.86
CA GLY A 284 38.17 22.88 6.25
C GLY A 284 38.71 24.27 6.56
N SER A 285 38.21 24.87 7.64
CA SER A 285 38.68 26.18 8.11
C SER A 285 39.48 26.04 9.40
N LYS A 286 40.19 27.11 9.76
CA LYS A 286 40.87 27.24 11.06
C LYS A 286 40.19 28.34 11.85
N SER A 287 40.16 28.17 13.17
CA SER A 287 39.76 29.24 14.07
C SER A 287 40.85 30.33 14.09
N SER A 288 40.42 31.58 14.29
CA SER A 288 41.34 32.71 14.43
C SER A 288 40.91 33.62 15.56
N LEU A 289 41.85 34.40 16.09
CA LEU A 289 41.56 35.39 17.11
C LEU A 289 40.84 36.58 16.47
N SER A 290 39.59 36.81 16.86
CA SER A 290 38.83 37.98 16.48
C SER A 290 39.35 39.20 17.26
N ARG A 291 40.11 40.08 16.58
CA ARG A 291 40.73 41.28 17.20
C ARG A 291 39.74 42.21 17.95
N PRO A 292 38.48 42.39 17.51
CA PRO A 292 37.53 43.25 18.21
C PRO A 292 36.97 42.67 19.52
N GLN A 293 36.91 41.34 19.66
CA GLN A 293 36.24 40.67 20.79
C GLN A 293 37.19 39.83 21.66
N GLY A 294 38.44 39.61 21.22
CA GLY A 294 39.41 38.79 21.93
C GLY A 294 39.06 37.30 21.99
N THR A 295 38.05 36.84 21.23
CA THR A 295 37.55 35.46 21.22
C THR A 295 38.09 34.69 20.03
N CYS A 296 38.36 33.39 20.22
CA CYS A 296 38.70 32.48 19.14
C CYS A 296 37.41 32.00 18.48
N SER A 297 37.28 32.19 17.17
CA SER A 297 36.11 31.69 16.43
C SER A 297 36.48 31.20 15.04
N TYR A 298 35.66 30.29 14.53
CA TYR A 298 35.70 29.92 13.11
C TYR A 298 35.00 31.00 12.27
N PRO A 299 35.42 31.20 11.01
CA PRO A 299 34.70 32.09 10.12
C PRO A 299 33.28 31.58 9.89
N ALA A 300 32.32 32.48 9.64
CA ALA A 300 30.93 32.10 9.36
C ALA A 300 30.80 31.15 8.16
N SER A 301 31.73 31.18 7.22
CA SER A 301 31.77 30.24 6.08
C SER A 301 32.08 28.78 6.47
N ALA A 302 32.51 28.53 7.72
CA ALA A 302 32.80 27.20 8.22
C ALA A 302 31.58 26.53 8.87
N SER A 303 30.48 27.24 9.11
CA SER A 303 29.26 26.62 9.67
C SER A 303 28.61 25.67 8.66
N VAL A 304 28.18 24.51 9.14
CA VAL A 304 27.51 23.49 8.31
C VAL A 304 26.00 23.62 8.50
N GLY A 305 25.34 24.31 7.56
CA GLY A 305 23.91 24.62 7.66
C GLY A 305 23.56 25.41 8.93
N ASP A 306 22.33 25.25 9.41
CA ASP A 306 21.83 25.88 10.65
C ASP A 306 22.06 25.00 11.88
N SER A 307 23.24 24.36 11.95
CA SER A 307 23.59 23.42 13.03
C SER A 307 24.78 23.92 13.85
N ASP A 308 25.08 23.21 14.94
CA ASP A 308 26.28 23.41 15.76
C ASP A 308 27.53 22.71 15.18
N CYS A 309 27.43 22.23 13.94
CA CYS A 309 28.55 21.62 13.22
C CYS A 309 29.38 22.66 12.48
N VAL A 310 30.70 22.55 12.60
CA VAL A 310 31.68 23.42 11.95
C VAL A 310 32.67 22.58 11.16
N CYS A 311 33.02 23.03 9.95
CA CYS A 311 33.98 22.40 9.08
C CYS A 311 35.41 22.83 9.43
N GLY A 312 36.14 21.96 10.13
CA GLY A 312 37.53 22.15 10.53
C GLY A 312 38.51 21.36 9.68
N GLN A 313 39.78 21.35 10.09
CA GLN A 313 40.86 20.65 9.39
C GLN A 313 41.57 19.66 10.33
N THR A 314 41.68 18.40 9.91
CA THR A 314 42.41 17.37 10.67
C THR A 314 43.93 17.59 10.62
N SER A 315 44.69 16.82 11.40
CA SER A 315 46.16 16.77 11.31
C SER A 315 46.67 16.33 9.93
N GLY A 316 45.95 15.45 9.25
CA GLY A 316 46.23 15.03 7.87
C GLY A 316 45.87 16.07 6.80
N GLY A 317 45.20 17.16 7.18
CA GLY A 317 44.78 18.22 6.27
C GLY A 317 43.38 18.04 5.68
N ASP A 318 42.71 16.92 5.98
CA ASP A 318 41.36 16.62 5.48
C ASP A 318 40.29 17.49 6.15
N PRO A 319 39.29 17.98 5.39
CA PRO A 319 38.19 18.78 5.90
C PRO A 319 37.11 17.91 6.55
N ILE A 320 36.75 18.23 7.80
CA ILE A 320 35.77 17.45 8.58
C ILE A 320 34.85 18.34 9.41
N ALA A 321 33.56 18.02 9.39
CA ALA A 321 32.55 18.63 10.23
C ALA A 321 32.59 18.01 11.62
N PHE A 322 32.58 18.85 12.65
CA PHE A 322 32.57 18.43 14.04
C PHE A 322 31.65 19.34 14.85
N GLN A 323 31.16 18.84 15.97
CA GLN A 323 30.36 19.65 16.88
C GLN A 323 31.26 20.66 17.58
N TYR A 324 30.98 21.95 17.42
CA TYR A 324 31.81 23.00 18.02
C TYR A 324 31.65 23.00 19.54
N MET A 325 32.74 22.72 20.25
CA MET A 325 32.80 22.73 21.72
C MET A 325 33.93 23.66 22.12
N GLU A 326 33.62 24.92 22.46
CA GLU A 326 34.53 26.03 22.81
C GLU A 326 35.85 25.63 23.53
N CYS A 327 36.83 25.11 22.79
CA CYS A 327 38.10 24.63 23.29
C CYS A 327 38.06 23.54 24.38
N ALA A 328 36.92 22.86 24.54
CA ALA A 328 36.88 21.64 25.31
C ALA A 328 37.80 20.60 24.66
N ASN A 329 38.54 19.83 25.46
CA ASN A 329 39.46 18.78 24.98
C ASN A 329 40.70 19.29 24.22
N PHE A 330 41.24 20.43 24.64
CA PHE A 330 42.51 20.96 24.14
C PHE A 330 43.69 20.03 24.48
N VAL A 331 44.52 19.70 23.49
CA VAL A 331 45.69 18.81 23.68
C VAL A 331 47.04 19.47 23.38
N SER A 332 47.07 20.75 23.00
CA SER A 332 48.26 21.57 22.66
C SER A 332 49.13 21.05 21.52
N GLN A 333 49.49 19.78 21.52
CA GLN A 333 50.11 19.02 20.44
C GLN A 333 49.04 18.11 19.85
N CYS A 334 48.77 18.32 18.57
CA CYS A 334 47.77 17.58 17.80
C CYS A 334 48.39 17.38 16.42
N SER A 335 49.45 16.57 16.41
CA SER A 335 50.25 16.23 15.25
C SER A 335 49.80 14.91 14.64
N SER A 336 49.19 14.02 15.43
CA SER A 336 48.52 12.81 14.95
C SER A 336 47.22 12.52 15.74
N ASP A 337 46.38 11.62 15.22
CA ASP A 337 45.19 11.15 15.93
C ASP A 337 45.54 10.41 17.24
N ASP A 338 46.76 9.85 17.34
CA ASP A 338 47.24 9.15 18.55
C ASP A 338 47.39 10.10 19.75
N ASP A 339 47.64 11.39 19.51
CA ASP A 339 47.73 12.41 20.57
C ASP A 339 46.40 12.48 21.36
N CYS A 340 45.28 12.32 20.68
CA CYS A 340 43.96 12.27 21.30
C CYS A 340 43.71 10.98 22.07
N ALA A 341 44.13 9.83 21.54
CA ALA A 341 44.03 8.56 22.24
C ALA A 341 44.89 8.56 23.52
N ASN A 342 46.11 9.10 23.46
CA ASN A 342 47.03 9.24 24.60
C ASN A 342 46.49 10.21 25.67
N ALA A 343 45.75 11.24 25.25
CA ALA A 343 45.05 12.17 26.14
C ALA A 343 43.74 11.61 26.74
N GLY A 344 43.38 10.35 26.43
CA GLY A 344 42.20 9.67 26.97
C GLY A 344 40.99 9.60 26.04
N TYR A 345 41.05 10.22 24.85
CA TYR A 345 39.96 10.26 23.87
C TYR A 345 40.15 9.22 22.77
N LYS A 346 39.99 7.93 23.11
CA LYS A 346 40.34 6.79 22.25
C LYS A 346 39.70 6.75 20.85
N MET A 347 38.50 7.32 20.70
CA MET A 347 37.75 7.32 19.43
C MET A 347 37.76 8.69 18.75
N TYR A 348 38.42 9.67 19.35
CA TYR A 348 38.43 11.05 18.87
C TYR A 348 39.61 11.24 17.93
N LYS A 349 39.45 12.17 17.00
CA LYS A 349 40.49 12.56 16.06
C LYS A 349 41.06 13.92 16.42
N CYS A 350 42.22 14.19 15.83
CA CYS A 350 42.94 15.42 16.05
C CYS A 350 42.53 16.51 15.03
N LEU A 351 42.08 17.65 15.54
CA LEU A 351 41.76 18.85 14.75
C LEU A 351 42.85 19.92 14.93
N THR A 352 43.41 20.40 13.82
CA THR A 352 44.44 21.44 13.83
C THR A 352 43.88 22.83 13.55
N GLY A 353 44.53 23.86 14.09
CA GLY A 353 44.11 25.24 13.87
C GLY A 353 42.83 25.65 14.63
N SER A 354 42.45 24.84 15.62
CA SER A 354 41.32 25.10 16.52
C SER A 354 41.79 25.94 17.71
N CYS A 355 40.92 26.63 18.44
CA CYS A 355 41.34 27.41 19.62
C CYS A 355 42.49 28.39 19.38
N CYS A 356 42.33 29.27 18.37
CA CYS A 356 43.35 30.24 17.98
C CYS A 356 44.66 29.61 17.48
N GLY A 357 44.57 28.46 16.80
CA GLY A 357 45.71 27.84 16.14
C GLY A 357 46.24 26.57 16.83
N GLY A 358 45.71 26.23 18.00
CA GLY A 358 46.01 25.01 18.73
C GLY A 358 45.30 23.74 18.23
N GLY A 359 45.44 22.69 19.02
CA GLY A 359 44.93 21.35 18.73
C GLY A 359 43.83 20.91 19.68
N VAL A 360 42.76 20.32 19.14
CA VAL A 360 41.60 19.85 19.90
C VAL A 360 41.22 18.44 19.46
N CYS A 361 40.81 17.61 20.42
CA CYS A 361 40.22 16.30 20.16
C CYS A 361 38.72 16.42 19.96
N PHE A 362 38.20 15.84 18.88
CA PHE A 362 36.78 15.87 18.55
C PHE A 362 36.23 14.49 18.18
N ASP A 363 34.93 14.30 18.38
CA ASP A 363 34.21 13.13 17.88
C ASP A 363 33.94 13.32 16.37
N PRO A 364 34.55 12.49 15.48
CA PRO A 364 34.41 12.66 14.05
C PRO A 364 33.04 12.18 13.49
N TYR A 365 32.20 11.55 14.31
CA TYR A 365 30.90 11.00 13.93
C TYR A 365 29.72 11.87 14.38
N ALA A 366 29.94 12.80 15.32
CA ALA A 366 28.85 13.57 15.93
C ALA A 366 27.96 14.29 14.89
N CYS A 367 28.56 14.87 13.85
CA CYS A 367 27.82 15.58 12.81
C CYS A 367 27.17 14.66 11.78
N SER A 368 27.72 13.46 11.52
CA SER A 368 27.10 12.50 10.61
C SER A 368 25.82 11.88 11.19
N GLN A 369 25.66 11.91 12.52
CA GLN A 369 24.49 11.40 13.21
C GLN A 369 23.31 12.39 13.26
N LYS A 370 23.50 13.65 12.86
CA LYS A 370 22.51 14.73 13.06
C LYS A 370 21.62 15.05 11.85
N GLY A 371 21.82 14.44 10.69
CA GLY A 371 21.00 14.77 9.52
C GLY A 371 21.34 16.13 8.89
N VAL A 372 22.52 16.70 9.18
CA VAL A 372 22.93 18.03 8.67
C VAL A 372 23.44 17.95 7.24
N ASN A 373 23.33 19.05 6.48
CA ASN A 373 23.81 19.15 5.10
C ASN A 373 25.35 19.09 5.01
N LEU A 374 25.89 17.88 4.98
CA LEU A 374 27.27 17.57 4.61
C LEU A 374 27.43 17.61 3.08
N ILE A 375 28.62 17.31 2.54
CA ILE A 375 28.85 17.30 1.08
C ILE A 375 27.95 16.30 0.39
#